data_AF-A0A0S8IK28-F1
#
_entry.id   AF-A0A0S8IK28-F1
#
_cell.length_a   1.000
_cell.length_b   1.000
_cell.length_c   1.000
_cell.angle_alpha   90.00
_cell.angle_beta   90.00
_cell.angle_gamma   90.00
#
_symmetry.space_group_name_H-M   'P 1'
#
loop_
_entity.id
_entity.type
_entity.pdbx_description
1 polymer ?
#
loop_
_entity_poly.entity_id
_entity_poly.type
_entity_poly.pdbx_seq_one_letter_code
_entity_poly.pdbx_strand_id
1 'polypeptide(L)'
;MRELFAIHPDKTFLKGIYQPLTKYARYFTRNRDKEKSGLFDVVNQGETGQEYSSRYLFVDEQADTWKDIRLKGVDATVYVYELFRALAWLAGVLGKRRDVNKWNKLADETSRAVRTRMFDPKAKMFVDVHPETGKRSTVKAAVGFYPFATDMVTSEHLDAIHRNLLDPKLFWTEFPVPTVSMDDPQFSATGEWKQIRMHCPWNGRSWLMTSCHVAEALAETAIRLDENLRVRASELLRNVIRMTFIDRDPARPTSYEYYNSLTGHAPFFRGVDDYMHSYIVDLILRYVCGLRPDADGVLTVDPLPFGLKKLSVSNVKIRGKEISLDMIAGRGRLMVGRQPIRFTIGKPVTIDLAQKKKR
;
A
#
# COMPACT_ATOMS: atom_id res chain seq x y z
N MET A 1 0.50 6.80 -11.45
CA MET A 1 0.12 7.52 -12.71
C MET A 1 -1.14 8.35 -12.56
N ARG A 2 -2.27 7.74 -12.17
CA ARG A 2 -3.54 8.46 -11.92
C ARG A 2 -3.36 9.55 -10.86
N GLU A 3 -2.68 9.24 -9.76
CA GLU A 3 -2.32 10.19 -8.70
C GLU A 3 -1.41 11.31 -9.20
N LEU A 4 -0.35 10.98 -9.95
CA LEU A 4 0.51 12.00 -10.55
C LEU A 4 -0.29 12.96 -11.44
N PHE A 5 -1.25 12.45 -12.22
CA PHE A 5 -2.13 13.29 -13.02
C PHE A 5 -3.12 14.12 -12.18
N ALA A 6 -3.59 13.60 -11.05
CA ALA A 6 -4.42 14.34 -10.10
C ALA A 6 -3.71 15.60 -9.57
N ILE A 7 -2.39 15.49 -9.35
CA ILE A 7 -1.54 16.57 -8.84
C ILE A 7 -0.99 17.45 -9.98
N HIS A 8 -0.45 16.86 -11.04
CA HIS A 8 0.19 17.53 -12.17
C HIS A 8 -0.36 16.98 -13.50
N PRO A 9 -1.49 17.52 -14.00
CA PRO A 9 -2.11 17.02 -15.21
C PRO A 9 -1.22 17.23 -16.45
N ASP A 10 -0.69 16.14 -17.01
CA ASP A 10 0.09 16.15 -18.25
C ASP A 10 -0.34 15.01 -19.18
N LYS A 11 -1.19 15.31 -20.17
CA LYS A 11 -1.65 14.32 -21.15
C LYS A 11 -0.55 13.87 -22.12
N THR A 12 0.48 14.69 -22.35
CA THR A 12 1.62 14.33 -23.21
C THR A 12 2.43 13.24 -22.55
N PHE A 13 2.72 13.39 -21.25
CA PHE A 13 3.33 12.34 -20.44
C PHE A 13 2.50 11.05 -20.48
N LEU A 14 1.19 11.12 -20.24
CA LEU A 14 0.31 9.93 -20.28
C LEU A 14 0.35 9.21 -21.63
N LYS A 15 0.39 9.96 -22.74
CA LYS A 15 0.51 9.40 -24.10
C LYS A 15 1.84 8.67 -24.29
N GLY A 16 2.93 9.23 -23.76
CA GLY A 16 4.28 8.65 -23.85
C GLY A 16 4.43 7.32 -23.11
N ILE A 17 3.81 7.19 -21.94
CA ILE A 17 3.93 5.98 -21.10
C ILE A 17 2.96 4.85 -21.47
N TYR A 18 1.88 5.13 -22.20
CA TYR A 18 0.82 4.16 -22.44
C TYR A 18 1.29 2.88 -23.16
N GLN A 19 2.13 3.04 -24.19
CA GLN A 19 2.65 1.90 -24.95
C GLN A 19 3.66 1.06 -24.14
N PRO A 20 4.67 1.65 -23.47
CA PRO A 20 5.53 0.92 -22.54
C PRO A 20 4.75 0.12 -21.48
N LEU A 21 3.79 0.73 -20.80
CA LEU A 21 2.97 0.04 -19.78
C LEU A 21 2.12 -1.07 -20.39
N THR A 22 1.58 -0.87 -21.59
CA THR A 22 0.86 -1.93 -22.32
C THR A 22 1.76 -3.12 -22.63
N LYS A 23 3.03 -2.91 -23.00
CA LYS A 23 3.99 -4.00 -23.22
C LYS A 23 4.30 -4.73 -21.91
N TYR A 24 4.46 -4.00 -20.81
CA TYR A 24 4.72 -4.57 -19.49
C TYR A 24 3.54 -5.43 -18.98
N ALA A 25 2.31 -4.92 -19.09
CA ALA A 25 1.09 -5.68 -18.80
C ALA A 25 0.98 -6.96 -19.64
N ARG A 26 1.30 -6.88 -20.94
CA ARG A 26 1.34 -8.06 -21.83
C ARG A 26 2.40 -9.07 -21.40
N TYR A 27 3.56 -8.61 -20.93
CA TYR A 27 4.59 -9.49 -20.40
C TYR A 27 4.05 -10.33 -19.23
N PHE A 28 3.39 -9.72 -18.25
CA PHE A 28 2.80 -10.45 -17.12
C PHE A 28 1.76 -11.48 -17.58
N THR A 29 0.81 -11.08 -18.42
CA THR A 29 -0.23 -12.02 -18.92
C THR A 29 0.33 -13.19 -19.72
N ARG A 30 1.50 -13.04 -20.35
CA ARG A 30 2.13 -14.10 -21.17
C ARG A 30 3.08 -14.98 -20.37
N ASN A 31 3.85 -14.38 -19.46
CA ASN A 31 5.00 -15.04 -18.84
C ASN A 31 4.77 -15.38 -17.37
N ARG A 32 3.90 -14.63 -16.68
CA ARG A 32 3.63 -14.78 -15.24
C ARG A 32 2.24 -15.35 -14.94
N ASP A 33 1.35 -15.47 -15.92
CA ASP A 33 0.07 -16.17 -15.78
C ASP A 33 -0.20 -17.10 -16.99
N LYS A 34 0.69 -18.09 -17.20
CA LYS A 34 0.59 -19.03 -18.33
C LYS A 34 -0.71 -19.85 -18.29
N GLU A 35 -1.22 -20.09 -17.08
CA GLU A 35 -2.45 -20.83 -16.83
C GLU A 35 -3.72 -20.01 -17.11
N LYS A 36 -3.59 -18.69 -17.36
CA LYS A 36 -4.72 -17.75 -17.46
C LYS A 36 -5.63 -17.84 -16.22
N SER A 37 -5.00 -17.99 -15.07
CA SER A 37 -5.66 -18.13 -13.76
C SER A 37 -6.19 -16.80 -13.22
N GLY A 38 -5.71 -15.67 -13.76
CA GLY A 38 -5.91 -14.33 -13.21
C GLY A 38 -4.95 -14.01 -12.05
N LEU A 39 -4.04 -14.93 -11.69
CA LEU A 39 -3.04 -14.78 -10.64
C LEU A 39 -1.63 -14.84 -11.23
N PHE A 40 -0.70 -14.07 -10.69
CA PHE A 40 0.63 -13.87 -11.28
C PHE A 40 1.74 -14.51 -10.45
N ASP A 41 2.64 -15.20 -11.15
CA ASP A 41 3.79 -15.89 -10.58
C ASP A 41 4.86 -14.88 -10.11
N VAL A 42 5.35 -15.09 -8.89
CA VAL A 42 6.71 -14.73 -8.45
C VAL A 42 7.60 -15.92 -8.79
N VAL A 43 8.71 -15.68 -9.50
CA VAL A 43 9.60 -16.77 -9.95
C VAL A 43 10.93 -16.89 -9.23
N ASN A 44 11.28 -15.92 -8.39
CA ASN A 44 12.35 -16.05 -7.39
C ASN A 44 12.14 -15.02 -6.28
N GLN A 45 12.78 -15.25 -5.14
CA GLN A 45 12.65 -14.39 -3.95
C GLN A 45 13.15 -12.95 -4.18
N GLY A 46 14.07 -12.73 -5.12
CA GLY A 46 14.63 -11.41 -5.43
C GLY A 46 13.65 -10.50 -6.18
N GLU A 47 12.69 -11.04 -6.93
CA GLU A 47 11.75 -10.23 -7.72
C GLU A 47 10.86 -9.33 -6.87
N THR A 48 10.52 -9.77 -5.67
CA THR A 48 9.69 -8.99 -4.75
C THR A 48 10.53 -8.09 -3.86
N GLY A 49 11.86 -8.30 -3.81
CA GLY A 49 12.74 -7.77 -2.78
C GLY A 49 12.32 -8.19 -1.37
N GLN A 50 11.84 -9.44 -1.20
CA GLN A 50 11.36 -9.97 0.09
C GLN A 50 12.01 -11.32 0.44
N GLU A 51 13.32 -11.44 0.26
CA GLU A 51 14.10 -12.68 0.41
C GLU A 51 14.07 -13.30 1.82
N TYR A 52 14.35 -14.60 1.90
CA TYR A 52 14.34 -15.38 3.14
C TYR A 52 13.02 -15.23 3.93
N SER A 53 11.91 -15.38 3.22
CA SER A 53 10.57 -15.38 3.78
C SER A 53 9.97 -16.78 3.74
N SER A 54 9.23 -17.17 4.79
CA SER A 54 8.51 -18.45 4.85
C SER A 54 7.49 -18.61 3.72
N ARG A 55 7.04 -17.49 3.12
CA ARG A 55 6.17 -17.45 1.94
C ARG A 55 6.64 -18.38 0.82
N TYR A 56 7.95 -18.43 0.57
CA TYR A 56 8.49 -19.19 -0.56
C TYR A 56 8.73 -20.66 -0.23
N LEU A 57 8.98 -20.97 1.05
CA LEU A 57 9.12 -22.35 1.52
C LEU A 57 7.85 -23.17 1.32
N PHE A 58 6.69 -22.51 1.21
CA PHE A 58 5.41 -23.14 0.91
C PHE A 58 5.39 -23.87 -0.45
N VAL A 59 6.08 -23.35 -1.47
CA VAL A 59 6.13 -23.99 -2.80
C VAL A 59 7.38 -24.82 -3.01
N ASP A 60 8.47 -24.52 -2.30
CA ASP A 60 9.72 -25.27 -2.36
C ASP A 60 10.54 -25.05 -1.09
N GLU A 61 10.84 -26.11 -0.33
CA GLU A 61 11.64 -26.02 0.91
C GLU A 61 13.07 -25.48 0.70
N GLN A 62 13.56 -25.53 -0.53
CA GLN A 62 14.85 -25.00 -0.97
C GLN A 62 14.72 -23.63 -1.67
N ALA A 63 13.56 -22.96 -1.60
CA ALA A 63 13.37 -21.65 -2.22
C ALA A 63 14.41 -20.62 -1.77
N ASP A 64 14.94 -20.76 -0.55
CA ASP A 64 15.95 -19.87 0.02
C ASP A 64 17.38 -20.07 -0.53
N THR A 65 17.59 -21.03 -1.45
CA THR A 65 18.85 -21.21 -2.19
C THR A 65 18.95 -20.33 -3.44
N TRP A 66 18.07 -19.33 -3.59
CA TRP A 66 18.00 -18.43 -4.76
C TRP A 66 17.67 -19.15 -6.08
N LYS A 67 17.11 -20.36 -6.00
CA LYS A 67 16.60 -21.08 -7.17
C LYS A 67 15.32 -20.44 -7.70
N ASP A 68 15.00 -20.78 -8.94
CA ASP A 68 13.68 -20.48 -9.50
C ASP A 68 12.60 -21.23 -8.71
N ILE A 69 11.52 -20.51 -8.42
CA ILE A 69 10.28 -21.01 -7.81
C ILE A 69 9.10 -20.62 -8.70
N ARG A 70 7.89 -21.05 -8.33
CA ARG A 70 6.65 -20.46 -8.84
C ARG A 70 5.67 -20.34 -7.70
N LEU A 71 5.33 -19.11 -7.33
CA LEU A 71 4.34 -18.81 -6.31
C LEU A 71 3.33 -17.83 -6.90
N LYS A 72 2.02 -18.11 -6.83
CA LYS A 72 1.00 -17.09 -7.13
C LYS A 72 0.97 -16.10 -5.97
N GLY A 73 1.75 -15.03 -6.09
CA GLY A 73 1.95 -14.04 -5.03
C GLY A 73 0.79 -13.05 -4.93
N VAL A 74 0.29 -12.79 -3.72
CA VAL A 74 -0.76 -11.79 -3.48
C VAL A 74 -0.29 -10.40 -3.94
N ASP A 75 0.89 -9.99 -3.50
CA ASP A 75 1.53 -8.72 -3.87
C ASP A 75 1.69 -8.58 -5.39
N ALA A 76 2.35 -9.55 -6.03
CA ALA A 76 2.54 -9.54 -7.48
C ALA A 76 1.20 -9.44 -8.24
N THR A 77 0.17 -10.14 -7.77
CA THR A 77 -1.14 -10.13 -8.39
C THR A 77 -1.87 -8.80 -8.21
N VAL A 78 -1.78 -8.20 -7.02
CA VAL A 78 -2.35 -6.88 -6.72
C VAL A 78 -1.67 -5.78 -7.57
N TYR A 79 -0.35 -5.82 -7.72
CA TYR A 79 0.35 -4.85 -8.56
C TYR A 79 -0.05 -4.94 -10.04
N VAL A 80 -0.23 -6.14 -10.57
CA VAL A 80 -0.67 -6.32 -11.96
C VAL A 80 -2.14 -5.90 -12.13
N TYR A 81 -2.99 -6.12 -11.12
CA TYR A 81 -4.34 -5.57 -11.12
C TYR A 81 -4.36 -4.05 -11.20
N GLU A 82 -3.59 -3.38 -10.33
CA GLU A 82 -3.48 -1.92 -10.32
C GLU A 82 -2.93 -1.40 -11.66
N LEU A 83 -2.00 -2.13 -12.28
CA LEU A 83 -1.53 -1.83 -13.64
C LEU A 83 -2.67 -1.92 -14.67
N PHE A 84 -3.53 -2.93 -14.60
CA PHE A 84 -4.70 -3.03 -15.50
C PHE A 84 -5.71 -1.91 -15.26
N ARG A 85 -6.03 -1.58 -14.01
CA ARG A 85 -6.91 -0.44 -13.66
C ARG A 85 -6.33 0.88 -14.16
N ALA A 86 -5.02 1.10 -13.97
CA ALA A 86 -4.33 2.28 -14.48
C ALA A 86 -4.35 2.35 -16.01
N LEU A 87 -4.13 1.23 -16.71
CA LEU A 87 -4.20 1.16 -18.18
C LEU A 87 -5.61 1.41 -18.72
N ALA A 88 -6.65 0.91 -18.04
CA ALA A 88 -8.04 1.20 -18.40
C ALA A 88 -8.34 2.69 -18.28
N TRP A 89 -7.93 3.32 -17.17
CA TRP A 89 -8.08 4.76 -16.97
C TRP A 89 -7.30 5.57 -18.02
N LEU A 90 -6.02 5.23 -18.26
CA LEU A 90 -5.20 5.88 -19.30
C LEU A 90 -5.83 5.76 -20.68
N ALA A 91 -6.32 4.56 -21.05
CA ALA A 91 -7.00 4.33 -22.31
C ALA A 91 -8.24 5.23 -22.43
N GLY A 92 -8.99 5.43 -21.34
CA GLY A 92 -10.13 6.34 -21.29
C GLY A 92 -9.72 7.79 -21.58
N VAL A 93 -8.71 8.30 -20.87
CA VAL A 93 -8.17 9.66 -21.07
C VAL A 93 -7.68 9.89 -22.49
N LEU A 94 -7.13 8.84 -23.13
CA LEU A 94 -6.61 8.87 -24.51
C LEU A 94 -7.66 8.52 -25.58
N GLY A 95 -8.92 8.31 -25.23
CA GLY A 95 -10.00 7.99 -26.17
C GLY A 95 -9.95 6.58 -26.78
N LYS A 96 -9.17 5.66 -26.20
CA LYS A 96 -8.97 4.28 -26.68
C LYS A 96 -10.04 3.32 -26.13
N ARG A 97 -11.30 3.51 -26.53
CA ARG A 97 -12.47 2.77 -25.97
C ARG A 97 -12.32 1.23 -25.98
N ARG A 98 -11.75 0.64 -27.04
CA ARG A 98 -11.53 -0.82 -27.11
C ARG A 98 -10.55 -1.30 -26.03
N ASP A 99 -9.52 -0.52 -25.75
CA ASP A 99 -8.52 -0.85 -24.74
C ASP A 99 -9.09 -0.70 -23.33
N VAL A 100 -9.97 0.28 -23.08
CA VAL A 100 -10.68 0.42 -21.79
C VAL A 100 -11.38 -0.89 -21.42
N ASN A 101 -12.21 -1.41 -22.32
CA ASN A 101 -12.95 -2.65 -22.08
C ASN A 101 -12.01 -3.85 -21.88
N LYS A 102 -10.94 -3.92 -22.67
CA LYS A 102 -9.94 -4.99 -22.54
C LYS A 102 -9.27 -4.99 -21.16
N TRP A 103 -8.80 -3.83 -20.71
CA TRP A 103 -8.08 -3.72 -19.45
C TRP A 103 -9.00 -3.90 -18.25
N ASN A 104 -10.23 -3.36 -18.30
CA ASN A 104 -11.23 -3.61 -17.28
C ASN A 104 -11.57 -5.10 -17.17
N LYS A 105 -11.75 -5.80 -18.29
CA LYS A 105 -12.00 -7.25 -18.28
C LYS A 105 -10.90 -8.02 -17.56
N LEU A 106 -9.63 -7.72 -17.86
CA LEU A 106 -8.48 -8.37 -17.20
C LEU A 106 -8.42 -8.02 -15.70
N ALA A 107 -8.65 -6.76 -15.33
CA ALA A 107 -8.72 -6.34 -13.93
C ALA A 107 -9.84 -7.08 -13.19
N ASP A 108 -11.03 -7.18 -13.77
CA ASP A 108 -12.17 -7.85 -13.15
C ASP A 108 -11.96 -9.37 -13.02
N GLU A 109 -11.28 -9.99 -13.99
CA GLU A 109 -10.85 -11.40 -13.93
C GLU A 109 -9.85 -11.62 -12.79
N THR A 110 -8.82 -10.76 -12.68
CA THR A 110 -7.84 -10.81 -11.58
C THR A 110 -8.50 -10.58 -10.22
N SER A 111 -9.38 -9.58 -10.09
CA SER A 111 -10.13 -9.30 -8.85
C SER A 111 -10.97 -10.49 -8.39
N ARG A 112 -11.67 -11.15 -9.33
CA ARG A 112 -12.40 -12.40 -9.02
C ARG A 112 -11.46 -13.51 -8.58
N ALA A 113 -10.32 -13.68 -9.25
CA ALA A 113 -9.33 -14.70 -8.89
C ALA A 113 -8.76 -14.47 -7.49
N VAL A 114 -8.39 -13.23 -7.13
CA VAL A 114 -7.90 -12.87 -5.79
C VAL A 114 -8.95 -13.21 -4.72
N ARG A 115 -10.19 -12.75 -4.88
CA ARG A 115 -11.26 -13.02 -3.90
C ARG A 115 -11.60 -14.49 -3.74
N THR A 116 -11.63 -15.25 -4.84
CA THR A 116 -12.07 -16.66 -4.79
C THR A 116 -10.94 -17.63 -4.46
N ARG A 117 -9.71 -17.35 -4.90
CA ARG A 117 -8.58 -18.28 -4.78
C ARG A 117 -7.60 -17.88 -3.69
N MET A 118 -7.33 -16.60 -3.47
CA MET A 118 -6.36 -16.15 -2.46
C MET A 118 -6.98 -15.86 -1.09
N PHE A 119 -8.26 -15.48 -1.00
CA PHE A 119 -8.90 -15.33 0.31
C PHE A 119 -9.15 -16.69 0.96
N ASP A 120 -8.51 -16.95 2.10
CA ASP A 120 -8.75 -18.12 2.92
C ASP A 120 -9.85 -17.82 3.96
N PRO A 121 -11.02 -18.48 3.89
CA PRO A 121 -12.12 -18.23 4.82
C PRO A 121 -11.86 -18.76 6.25
N LYS A 122 -10.92 -19.69 6.44
CA LYS A 122 -10.51 -20.21 7.75
C LYS A 122 -9.49 -19.29 8.40
N ALA A 123 -8.45 -18.91 7.66
CA ALA A 123 -7.43 -17.96 8.15
C ALA A 123 -7.95 -16.52 8.19
N LYS A 124 -9.06 -16.24 7.49
CA LYS A 124 -9.65 -14.91 7.32
C LYS A 124 -8.64 -13.92 6.76
N MET A 125 -7.90 -14.31 5.71
CA MET A 125 -6.81 -13.49 5.17
C MET A 125 -6.57 -13.85 3.71
N PHE A 126 -6.06 -12.91 2.91
CA PHE A 126 -5.51 -13.24 1.59
C PHE A 126 -4.12 -13.87 1.75
N VAL A 127 -3.91 -15.00 1.10
CA VAL A 127 -2.68 -15.78 1.16
C VAL A 127 -2.23 -16.16 -0.24
N ASP A 128 -0.92 -16.42 -0.38
CA ASP A 128 -0.34 -16.87 -1.63
C ASP A 128 -0.91 -18.24 -2.03
N VAL A 129 -0.85 -18.58 -3.32
CA VAL A 129 -1.43 -19.82 -3.87
C VAL A 129 -0.39 -20.63 -4.62
N HIS A 130 -0.42 -21.94 -4.44
CA HIS A 130 0.43 -22.87 -5.19
C HIS A 130 -0.07 -22.92 -6.64
N PRO A 131 0.77 -22.64 -7.65
CA PRO A 131 0.32 -22.48 -9.04
C PRO A 131 -0.26 -23.76 -9.64
N GLU A 132 0.32 -24.93 -9.33
CA GLU A 132 -0.14 -26.21 -9.89
C GLU A 132 -1.35 -26.81 -9.15
N THR A 133 -1.28 -26.88 -7.82
CA THR A 133 -2.32 -27.54 -7.01
C THR A 133 -3.49 -26.63 -6.66
N GLY A 134 -3.33 -25.30 -6.80
CA GLY A 134 -4.32 -24.31 -6.36
C GLY A 134 -4.48 -24.22 -4.84
N LYS A 135 -3.63 -24.91 -4.05
CA LYS A 135 -3.67 -24.86 -2.58
C LYS A 135 -3.29 -23.47 -2.09
N ARG A 136 -4.00 -23.00 -1.07
CA ARG A 136 -3.68 -21.77 -0.34
C ARG A 136 -2.53 -22.02 0.63
N SER A 137 -1.63 -21.05 0.73
CA SER A 137 -0.54 -21.07 1.70
C SER A 137 -1.08 -20.98 3.13
N THR A 138 -0.41 -21.67 4.05
CA THR A 138 -0.66 -21.54 5.49
C THR A 138 0.09 -20.34 6.10
N VAL A 139 0.99 -19.71 5.34
CA VAL A 139 1.77 -18.56 5.79
C VAL A 139 0.92 -17.30 5.75
N LYS A 140 0.79 -16.64 6.90
CA LYS A 140 0.19 -15.31 7.01
C LYS A 140 1.28 -14.26 6.80
N ALA A 141 1.38 -13.74 5.58
CA ALA A 141 2.30 -12.66 5.25
C ALA A 141 1.60 -11.31 5.13
N ALA A 142 2.24 -10.22 5.53
CA ALA A 142 1.65 -8.88 5.54
C ALA A 142 1.17 -8.40 4.15
N VAL A 143 1.73 -8.95 3.07
CA VAL A 143 1.23 -8.73 1.70
C VAL A 143 -0.24 -9.14 1.51
N GLY A 144 -0.77 -10.01 2.37
CA GLY A 144 -2.18 -10.37 2.41
C GLY A 144 -3.11 -9.20 2.75
N PHE A 145 -2.58 -8.07 3.21
CA PHE A 145 -3.35 -6.84 3.40
C PHE A 145 -3.32 -5.91 2.18
N TYR A 146 -2.47 -6.15 1.18
CA TYR A 146 -2.37 -5.27 0.01
C TYR A 146 -3.66 -5.17 -0.81
N PRO A 147 -4.51 -6.22 -0.94
CA PRO A 147 -5.81 -6.09 -1.60
C PRO A 147 -6.72 -5.01 -1.00
N PHE A 148 -6.56 -4.67 0.29
CA PHE A 148 -7.37 -3.68 0.99
C PHE A 148 -7.10 -2.23 0.54
N ALA A 149 -5.96 -1.96 -0.10
CA ALA A 149 -5.68 -0.67 -0.74
C ALA A 149 -6.43 -0.50 -2.08
N THR A 150 -7.10 -1.55 -2.57
CA THR A 150 -7.77 -1.57 -3.87
C THR A 150 -9.28 -1.63 -3.71
N ASP A 151 -9.99 -1.49 -4.83
CA ASP A 151 -11.43 -1.72 -4.94
C ASP A 151 -11.83 -3.21 -5.07
N MET A 152 -10.89 -4.16 -4.99
CA MET A 152 -11.22 -5.58 -4.96
C MET A 152 -11.98 -5.99 -3.71
N VAL A 153 -11.64 -5.38 -2.57
CA VAL A 153 -12.14 -5.79 -1.25
C VAL A 153 -13.49 -5.17 -0.95
N THR A 154 -14.39 -6.00 -0.43
CA THR A 154 -15.70 -5.66 0.12
C THR A 154 -15.73 -5.90 1.63
N SER A 155 -16.81 -5.48 2.30
CA SER A 155 -17.03 -5.69 3.74
C SER A 155 -16.91 -7.15 4.21
N GLU A 156 -17.16 -8.12 3.32
CA GLU A 156 -17.03 -9.56 3.60
C GLU A 156 -15.61 -9.98 4.02
N HIS A 157 -14.59 -9.19 3.65
CA HIS A 157 -13.19 -9.51 3.96
C HIS A 157 -12.68 -8.79 5.21
N LEU A 158 -13.45 -7.91 5.84
CA LEU A 158 -13.00 -7.08 6.98
C LEU A 158 -12.50 -7.91 8.18
N ASP A 159 -12.94 -9.17 8.29
CA ASP A 159 -12.39 -10.13 9.26
C ASP A 159 -10.84 -10.23 9.17
N ALA A 160 -10.23 -10.01 8.01
CA ALA A 160 -8.77 -10.00 7.90
C ALA A 160 -8.11 -8.85 8.66
N ILE A 161 -8.75 -7.68 8.66
CA ILE A 161 -8.28 -6.55 9.45
C ILE A 161 -8.52 -6.83 10.93
N HIS A 162 -9.75 -7.16 11.32
CA HIS A 162 -10.13 -7.28 12.73
C HIS A 162 -9.48 -8.47 13.44
N ARG A 163 -9.30 -9.61 12.76
CA ARG A 163 -8.80 -10.85 13.37
C ARG A 163 -7.31 -11.09 13.12
N ASN A 164 -6.71 -10.44 12.13
CA ASN A 164 -5.28 -10.61 11.84
C ASN A 164 -4.52 -9.30 12.00
N LEU A 165 -4.80 -8.26 11.20
CA LEU A 165 -4.00 -7.02 11.22
C LEU A 165 -3.97 -6.38 12.61
N LEU A 166 -5.14 -6.24 13.25
CA LEU A 166 -5.32 -5.56 14.53
C LEU A 166 -5.06 -6.46 15.74
N ASP A 167 -4.68 -7.72 15.54
CA ASP A 167 -4.35 -8.63 16.64
C ASP A 167 -2.89 -8.40 17.08
N PRO A 168 -2.65 -7.99 18.35
CA PRO A 168 -1.32 -7.76 18.87
C PRO A 168 -0.48 -9.03 19.01
N LYS A 169 -1.08 -10.22 18.87
CA LYS A 169 -0.38 -11.51 18.83
C LYS A 169 -0.01 -11.93 17.41
N LEU A 170 -0.39 -11.17 16.38
CA LEU A 170 -0.13 -11.49 14.98
C LEU A 170 0.63 -10.35 14.30
N PHE A 171 -0.05 -9.27 13.93
CA PHE A 171 0.54 -8.18 13.13
C PHE A 171 0.55 -6.82 13.84
N TRP A 172 -0.23 -6.64 14.90
CA TRP A 172 -0.32 -5.37 15.65
C TRP A 172 0.72 -5.29 16.76
N THR A 173 1.98 -5.53 16.40
CA THR A 173 3.11 -5.46 17.34
C THR A 173 3.33 -4.03 17.85
N GLU A 174 4.23 -3.82 18.81
CA GLU A 174 4.57 -2.47 19.31
C GLU A 174 5.15 -1.58 18.20
N PHE A 175 5.85 -2.16 17.23
CA PHE A 175 6.34 -1.51 16.01
C PHE A 175 5.82 -2.24 14.78
N PRO A 176 4.55 -2.05 14.40
CA PRO A 176 3.93 -2.77 13.29
C PRO A 176 4.44 -2.27 11.93
N VAL A 177 4.39 -3.05 10.86
CA VAL A 177 3.76 -4.37 10.69
C VAL A 177 4.86 -5.38 10.36
N PRO A 178 4.99 -6.50 11.11
CA PRO A 178 5.96 -7.53 10.77
C PRO A 178 5.62 -8.16 9.42
N THR A 179 6.62 -8.55 8.63
CA THR A 179 6.41 -9.09 7.26
C THR A 179 5.67 -10.41 7.22
N VAL A 180 5.74 -11.20 8.29
CA VAL A 180 4.92 -12.38 8.54
C VAL A 180 4.34 -12.29 9.95
N SER A 181 3.22 -12.97 10.18
CA SER A 181 2.57 -13.02 11.48
C SER A 181 3.49 -13.59 12.56
N MET A 182 3.35 -13.13 13.81
CA MET A 182 4.14 -13.64 14.93
C MET A 182 3.88 -15.10 15.29
N ASP A 183 2.77 -15.69 14.85
CA ASP A 183 2.49 -17.12 15.00
C ASP A 183 3.13 -18.00 13.90
N ASP A 184 3.86 -17.41 12.94
CA ASP A 184 4.62 -18.15 11.95
C ASP A 184 5.83 -18.85 12.62
N PRO A 185 6.06 -20.16 12.41
CA PRO A 185 7.19 -20.88 13.00
C PRO A 185 8.58 -20.33 12.62
N GLN A 186 8.67 -19.58 11.52
CA GLN A 186 9.88 -18.91 11.06
C GLN A 186 9.92 -17.44 11.47
N PHE A 187 8.98 -16.94 12.29
CA PHE A 187 8.98 -15.55 12.73
C PHE A 187 10.27 -15.18 13.48
N SER A 188 10.90 -14.08 13.08
CA SER A 188 12.01 -13.48 13.80
C SER A 188 12.06 -11.96 13.66
N ALA A 189 11.94 -11.26 14.78
CA ALA A 189 12.15 -9.81 14.85
C ALA A 189 13.66 -9.43 14.83
N THR A 190 14.56 -10.40 15.02
CA THR A 190 16.02 -10.23 15.05
C THR A 190 16.71 -10.71 13.78
N GLY A 191 16.04 -11.49 12.93
CA GLY A 191 16.61 -11.97 11.67
C GLY A 191 17.15 -13.39 11.66
N GLU A 192 16.70 -14.23 12.57
CA GLU A 192 17.04 -15.64 12.58
C GLU A 192 16.35 -16.35 11.42
N TRP A 193 17.14 -16.85 10.48
CA TRP A 193 16.71 -17.63 9.31
C TRP A 193 17.73 -18.73 9.00
N LYS A 194 17.47 -19.95 9.52
CA LYS A 194 18.41 -21.10 9.48
C LYS A 194 19.84 -20.77 9.99
N GLN A 195 20.01 -19.62 10.66
CA GLN A 195 21.18 -18.97 11.28
C GLN A 195 20.84 -17.47 11.45
N ILE A 196 21.63 -16.69 12.19
CA ILE A 196 21.44 -15.22 12.22
C ILE A 196 21.84 -14.65 10.86
N ARG A 197 20.87 -14.13 10.10
CA ARG A 197 21.11 -13.45 8.82
C ARG A 197 21.09 -11.94 9.00
N MET A 198 22.25 -11.34 8.82
CA MET A 198 22.44 -9.89 8.85
C MET A 198 21.82 -9.20 7.62
N HIS A 199 21.75 -9.90 6.48
CA HIS A 199 21.24 -9.38 5.22
C HIS A 199 19.78 -9.79 4.95
N CYS A 200 18.88 -8.82 5.14
CA CYS A 200 17.52 -8.77 4.61
C CYS A 200 16.56 -9.96 4.83
N PRO A 201 16.51 -10.75 5.91
CA PRO A 201 15.43 -11.73 6.02
C PRO A 201 14.07 -11.05 6.28
N TRP A 202 13.09 -11.43 5.45
CA TRP A 202 11.71 -10.93 5.45
C TRP A 202 10.77 -11.86 6.21
N ASN A 203 11.18 -12.27 7.41
CA ASN A 203 10.47 -13.21 8.25
C ASN A 203 10.06 -12.64 9.61
N GLY A 204 9.76 -11.35 9.76
CA GLY A 204 9.16 -10.85 11.01
C GLY A 204 9.57 -9.45 11.45
N ARG A 205 10.58 -8.85 10.82
CA ARG A 205 10.90 -7.42 11.01
C ARG A 205 9.84 -6.53 10.37
N SER A 206 9.73 -5.30 10.84
CA SER A 206 8.87 -4.29 10.23
C SER A 206 9.66 -3.51 9.21
N TRP A 207 9.39 -3.76 7.94
CA TRP A 207 10.01 -3.06 6.82
C TRP A 207 9.18 -1.83 6.47
N LEU A 208 9.81 -0.65 6.35
CA LEU A 208 9.07 0.61 6.12
C LEU A 208 8.19 0.55 4.88
N MET A 209 8.65 -0.15 3.83
CA MET A 209 7.88 -0.41 2.62
C MET A 209 6.55 -1.11 2.94
N THR A 210 6.61 -2.27 3.60
CA THR A 210 5.42 -3.05 3.99
C THR A 210 4.53 -2.28 4.94
N SER A 211 5.11 -1.64 5.96
CA SER A 211 4.34 -0.84 6.91
C SER A 211 3.60 0.31 6.23
N CYS A 212 4.20 0.97 5.23
CA CYS A 212 3.52 2.01 4.44
C CYS A 212 2.35 1.44 3.63
N HIS A 213 2.55 0.34 2.90
CA HIS A 213 1.49 -0.30 2.12
C HIS A 213 0.32 -0.74 3.01
N VAL A 214 0.59 -1.35 4.16
CA VAL A 214 -0.47 -1.81 5.08
C VAL A 214 -1.16 -0.64 5.77
N ALA A 215 -0.42 0.42 6.13
CA ALA A 215 -1.01 1.64 6.69
C ALA A 215 -1.95 2.34 5.70
N GLU A 216 -1.55 2.43 4.44
CA GLU A 216 -2.38 2.94 3.36
C GLU A 216 -3.61 2.05 3.14
N ALA A 217 -3.43 0.73 3.07
CA ALA A 217 -4.52 -0.21 2.90
C ALA A 217 -5.58 -0.10 4.02
N LEU A 218 -5.14 0.06 5.27
CA LEU A 218 -6.02 0.28 6.42
C LEU A 218 -6.72 1.65 6.35
N ALA A 219 -6.02 2.71 5.93
CA ALA A 219 -6.61 4.04 5.76
C ALA A 219 -7.68 4.06 4.65
N GLU A 220 -7.38 3.49 3.48
CA GLU A 220 -8.35 3.36 2.38
C GLU A 220 -9.55 2.51 2.77
N THR A 221 -9.32 1.41 3.50
CA THR A 221 -10.42 0.58 4.03
C THR A 221 -11.30 1.36 5.01
N ALA A 222 -10.69 2.13 5.90
CA ALA A 222 -11.42 2.94 6.86
C ALA A 222 -12.27 4.03 6.19
N ILE A 223 -11.82 4.56 5.06
CA ILE A 223 -12.55 5.56 4.28
C ILE A 223 -13.66 4.93 3.44
N ARG A 224 -13.40 3.79 2.80
CA ARG A 224 -14.31 3.19 1.82
C ARG A 224 -15.33 2.22 2.42
N LEU A 225 -14.96 1.51 3.49
CA LEU A 225 -15.68 0.31 3.93
C LEU A 225 -16.11 0.33 5.40
N ASP A 226 -15.31 0.89 6.32
CA ASP A 226 -15.65 0.91 7.75
C ASP A 226 -15.06 2.13 8.48
N GLU A 227 -15.88 3.13 8.75
CA GLU A 227 -15.49 4.35 9.44
C GLU A 227 -14.91 4.10 10.85
N ASN A 228 -15.28 3.00 11.51
CA ASN A 228 -14.78 2.65 12.83
C ASN A 228 -13.27 2.34 12.82
N LEU A 229 -12.71 1.99 11.66
CA LEU A 229 -11.27 1.74 11.50
C LEU A 229 -10.44 3.03 11.43
N ARG A 230 -11.05 4.22 11.31
CA ARG A 230 -10.30 5.49 11.14
C ARG A 230 -9.35 5.77 12.31
N VAL A 231 -9.73 5.41 13.53
CA VAL A 231 -8.87 5.55 14.72
C VAL A 231 -7.68 4.61 14.61
N ARG A 232 -7.91 3.33 14.28
CA ARG A 232 -6.84 2.34 14.11
C ARG A 232 -5.91 2.69 12.94
N ALA A 233 -6.45 3.19 11.84
CA ALA A 233 -5.64 3.71 10.72
C ALA A 233 -4.72 4.87 11.17
N SER A 234 -5.24 5.80 11.98
CA SER A 234 -4.44 6.89 12.57
C SER A 234 -3.34 6.37 13.50
N GLU A 235 -3.63 5.35 14.30
CA GLU A 235 -2.65 4.71 15.19
C GLU A 235 -1.53 4.03 14.40
N LEU A 236 -1.86 3.24 13.38
CA LEU A 236 -0.87 2.58 12.53
C LEU A 236 0.02 3.60 11.83
N LEU A 237 -0.57 4.59 11.15
CA LEU A 237 0.19 5.65 10.48
C LEU A 237 1.08 6.42 11.46
N ARG A 238 0.60 6.72 12.68
CA ARG A 238 1.43 7.33 13.73
C ARG A 238 2.62 6.44 14.10
N ASN A 239 2.40 5.13 14.24
CA ASN A 239 3.49 4.20 14.55
C ASN A 239 4.51 4.15 13.41
N VAL A 240 4.07 4.09 12.15
CA VAL A 240 4.97 4.13 10.98
C VAL A 240 5.80 5.41 10.97
N ILE A 241 5.18 6.58 11.19
CA ILE A 241 5.89 7.86 11.29
C ILE A 241 6.85 7.87 12.48
N ARG A 242 6.45 7.37 13.64
CA ARG A 242 7.32 7.38 14.84
C ARG A 242 8.49 6.40 14.75
N MET A 243 8.38 5.37 13.90
CA MET A 243 9.44 4.40 13.67
C MET A 243 10.64 5.01 12.90
N THR A 244 10.44 6.12 12.19
CA THR A 244 11.53 6.88 11.55
C THR A 244 12.25 7.83 12.50
N PHE A 245 12.20 7.55 13.79
CA PHE A 245 12.86 8.33 14.83
C PHE A 245 13.45 7.35 15.84
N ILE A 246 14.76 7.44 16.08
CA ILE A 246 15.44 6.56 17.03
C ILE A 246 14.85 6.79 18.42
N ASP A 247 14.46 5.72 19.10
CA ASP A 247 13.78 5.75 20.42
C ASP A 247 12.48 6.59 20.41
N ARG A 248 11.88 6.78 19.23
CA ARG A 248 10.73 7.68 18.98
C ARG A 248 11.01 9.15 19.33
N ASP A 249 12.28 9.56 19.40
CA ASP A 249 12.69 10.95 19.65
C ASP A 249 12.67 11.78 18.35
N PRO A 250 11.77 12.78 18.22
CA PRO A 250 11.70 13.62 17.03
C PRO A 250 13.00 14.37 16.69
N ALA A 251 13.92 14.53 17.64
CA ALA A 251 15.23 15.14 17.41
C ALA A 251 16.22 14.19 16.70
N ARG A 252 15.87 12.91 16.55
CA ARG A 252 16.74 11.85 16.00
C ARG A 252 16.07 11.14 14.82
N PRO A 253 15.81 11.85 13.69
CA PRO A 253 15.19 11.24 12.52
C PRO A 253 16.11 10.20 11.89
N THR A 254 15.50 9.21 11.25
CA THR A 254 16.19 8.13 10.53
C THR A 254 15.28 7.48 9.51
N SER A 255 15.83 6.86 8.48
CA SER A 255 15.08 6.00 7.56
C SER A 255 15.90 4.76 7.23
N TYR A 256 15.78 3.70 8.02
CA TYR A 256 16.37 2.40 7.72
C TYR A 256 15.40 1.52 6.91
N GLU A 257 15.94 0.49 6.26
CA GLU A 257 15.17 -0.52 5.53
C GLU A 257 14.04 -1.17 6.37
N TYR A 258 14.37 -1.52 7.61
CA TYR A 258 13.49 -2.22 8.55
C TYR A 258 13.87 -1.90 9.99
N TYR A 259 12.99 -2.31 10.90
CA TYR A 259 13.16 -2.19 12.34
C TYR A 259 12.73 -3.50 13.01
N ASN A 260 13.24 -3.77 14.20
CA ASN A 260 12.71 -4.85 15.04
C ASN A 260 11.22 -4.55 15.32
N SER A 261 10.33 -5.48 14.97
CA SER A 261 8.87 -5.28 15.08
C SER A 261 8.35 -5.24 16.52
N LEU A 262 9.17 -5.66 17.49
CA LEU A 262 8.82 -5.69 18.92
C LEU A 262 9.45 -4.54 19.70
N THR A 263 10.70 -4.17 19.38
CA THR A 263 11.46 -3.16 20.14
C THR A 263 11.70 -1.85 19.38
N GLY A 264 11.50 -1.83 18.07
CA GLY A 264 11.79 -0.67 17.22
C GLY A 264 13.27 -0.44 17.00
N HIS A 265 14.14 -1.34 17.47
CA HIS A 265 15.57 -1.22 17.26
C HIS A 265 15.90 -1.17 15.76
N ALA A 266 16.57 -0.08 15.39
CA ALA A 266 17.10 0.11 14.06
C ALA A 266 18.32 -0.80 13.81
N PRO A 267 18.58 -1.20 12.56
CA PRO A 267 19.71 -2.03 12.20
C PRO A 267 21.00 -1.20 12.07
N PHE A 268 21.46 -0.61 13.18
CA PHE A 268 22.67 0.23 13.18
C PHE A 268 23.89 -0.44 12.54
N PHE A 269 24.00 -1.77 12.67
CA PHE A 269 25.08 -2.56 12.05
C PHE A 269 25.10 -2.52 10.52
N ARG A 270 23.96 -2.24 9.86
CA ARG A 270 23.90 -2.09 8.39
C ARG A 270 24.51 -0.79 7.92
N GLY A 271 24.46 0.27 8.74
CA GLY A 271 24.98 1.59 8.41
C GLY A 271 24.27 2.33 7.26
N VAL A 272 23.15 1.82 6.74
CA VAL A 272 22.38 2.46 5.65
C VAL A 272 21.21 3.24 6.25
N ASP A 273 21.50 4.44 6.75
CA ASP A 273 20.48 5.45 7.06
C ASP A 273 20.06 6.19 5.77
N ASP A 274 18.95 6.91 5.81
CA ASP A 274 18.34 7.60 4.66
C ASP A 274 17.95 6.68 3.47
N TYR A 275 17.57 5.44 3.77
CA TYR A 275 17.10 4.48 2.79
C TYR A 275 15.70 4.83 2.25
N MET A 276 15.62 5.08 0.94
CA MET A 276 14.37 5.45 0.27
C MET A 276 13.68 4.24 -0.38
N HIS A 277 12.89 3.52 0.43
CA HIS A 277 12.02 2.43 -0.03
C HIS A 277 10.61 2.52 0.57
N SER A 278 10.19 3.74 0.91
CA SER A 278 8.90 4.05 1.52
C SER A 278 8.44 5.46 1.12
N TYR A 279 7.19 5.83 1.45
CA TYR A 279 6.55 7.07 0.96
C TYR A 279 5.77 7.80 2.06
N ILE A 280 6.40 7.97 3.22
CA ILE A 280 5.77 8.49 4.44
C ILE A 280 5.23 9.92 4.28
N VAL A 281 5.93 10.80 3.55
CA VAL A 281 5.49 12.18 3.31
C VAL A 281 4.15 12.21 2.58
N ASP A 282 3.97 11.32 1.62
CA ASP A 282 2.71 11.21 0.89
C ASP A 282 1.56 10.73 1.81
N LEU A 283 1.82 9.76 2.68
CA LEU A 283 0.85 9.32 3.70
C LEU A 283 0.49 10.45 4.68
N ILE A 284 1.46 11.28 5.08
CA ILE A 284 1.22 12.46 5.91
C ILE A 284 0.28 13.43 5.19
N LEU A 285 0.56 13.75 3.92
CA LEU A 285 -0.26 14.68 3.15
C LEU A 285 -1.69 14.13 2.92
N ARG A 286 -1.83 12.86 2.54
CA ARG A 286 -3.14 12.25 2.21
C ARG A 286 -4.02 11.96 3.41
N TYR A 287 -3.42 11.53 4.53
CA TYR A 287 -4.20 11.00 5.66
C TYR A 287 -4.06 11.80 6.95
N VAL A 288 -2.91 12.42 7.22
CA VAL A 288 -2.76 13.32 8.38
C VAL A 288 -3.33 14.70 8.06
N CYS A 289 -2.91 15.30 6.94
CA CYS A 289 -3.47 16.56 6.44
C CYS A 289 -4.83 16.35 5.75
N GLY A 290 -5.09 15.14 5.24
CA GLY A 290 -6.36 14.81 4.58
C GLY A 290 -6.47 15.28 3.14
N LEU A 291 -5.39 15.73 2.50
CA LEU A 291 -5.40 16.30 1.14
C LEU A 291 -5.38 15.18 0.09
N ARG A 292 -6.54 14.86 -0.47
CA ARG A 292 -6.70 13.76 -1.45
C ARG A 292 -7.26 14.28 -2.77
N PRO A 293 -6.38 14.69 -3.72
CA PRO A 293 -6.80 15.05 -5.07
C PRO A 293 -7.09 13.81 -5.91
N ASP A 294 -8.11 13.89 -6.77
CA ASP A 294 -8.40 12.87 -7.78
C ASP A 294 -8.11 13.34 -9.21
N ALA A 295 -8.18 12.38 -10.14
CA ALA A 295 -7.89 12.62 -11.56
C ALA A 295 -8.91 13.55 -12.24
N ASP A 296 -10.14 13.60 -11.74
CA ASP A 296 -11.21 14.46 -12.24
C ASP A 296 -11.03 15.92 -11.78
N GLY A 297 -10.09 16.13 -10.86
CA GLY A 297 -9.68 17.43 -10.35
C GLY A 297 -10.44 17.85 -9.11
N VAL A 298 -11.10 16.92 -8.42
CA VAL A 298 -11.68 17.18 -7.11
C VAL A 298 -10.61 16.98 -6.05
N LEU A 299 -10.43 17.96 -5.17
CA LEU A 299 -9.65 17.84 -3.94
C LEU A 299 -10.61 17.54 -2.78
N THR A 300 -10.46 16.38 -2.17
CA THR A 300 -11.10 16.07 -0.89
C THR A 300 -10.17 16.47 0.25
N VAL A 301 -10.71 17.15 1.27
CA VAL A 301 -10.05 17.42 2.55
C VAL A 301 -10.81 16.68 3.64
N ASP A 302 -10.21 15.59 4.12
CA ASP A 302 -10.78 14.76 5.17
C ASP A 302 -9.66 14.04 5.96
N PRO A 303 -9.06 14.70 6.96
CA PRO A 303 -7.99 14.12 7.76
C PRO A 303 -8.51 12.98 8.64
N LEU A 304 -7.68 11.95 8.83
CA LEU A 304 -7.93 10.92 9.83
C LEU A 304 -7.80 11.51 11.27
N PRO A 305 -8.46 10.91 12.27
CA PRO A 305 -8.54 11.45 13.62
C PRO A 305 -7.24 11.27 14.43
N PHE A 306 -6.18 11.99 14.08
CA PHE A 306 -4.91 12.00 14.82
C PHE A 306 -4.96 12.75 16.17
N GLY A 307 -6.05 13.44 16.50
CA GLY A 307 -6.16 14.20 17.75
C GLY A 307 -5.12 15.33 17.89
N LEU A 308 -4.66 15.89 16.77
CA LEU A 308 -3.69 16.98 16.77
C LEU A 308 -4.35 18.27 17.26
N LYS A 309 -3.68 18.99 18.18
CA LYS A 309 -4.15 20.31 18.66
C LYS A 309 -4.09 21.37 17.56
N LYS A 310 -3.02 21.30 16.76
CA LYS A 310 -2.76 22.18 15.62
C LYS A 310 -2.04 21.40 14.53
N LEU A 311 -2.39 21.68 13.27
CA LEU A 311 -1.66 21.25 12.09
C LEU A 311 -1.64 22.40 11.09
N SER A 312 -0.51 22.59 10.42
CA SER A 312 -0.41 23.52 9.29
C SER A 312 0.44 22.88 8.20
N VAL A 313 -0.01 23.01 6.96
CA VAL A 313 0.77 22.66 5.78
C VAL A 313 0.60 23.75 4.74
N SER A 314 1.68 24.15 4.08
CA SER A 314 1.71 25.22 3.09
C SER A 314 2.52 24.81 1.87
N ASN A 315 2.47 25.61 0.81
CA ASN A 315 3.24 25.42 -0.42
C ASN A 315 2.95 24.10 -1.16
N VAL A 316 1.80 23.45 -0.92
CA VAL A 316 1.41 22.24 -1.65
C VAL A 316 0.87 22.65 -3.03
N LYS A 317 1.43 22.11 -4.10
CA LYS A 317 1.00 22.45 -5.48
C LYS A 317 0.12 21.36 -6.05
N ILE A 318 -1.15 21.68 -6.31
CA ILE A 318 -2.12 20.76 -6.92
C ILE A 318 -2.77 21.45 -8.12
N ARG A 319 -2.63 20.84 -9.30
CA ARG A 319 -3.13 21.34 -10.60
C ARG A 319 -2.76 22.80 -10.87
N GLY A 320 -1.52 23.17 -10.53
CA GLY A 320 -0.99 24.52 -10.69
C GLY A 320 -1.50 25.55 -9.67
N LYS A 321 -2.32 25.14 -8.70
CA LYS A 321 -2.78 25.98 -7.59
C LYS A 321 -1.94 25.71 -6.36
N GLU A 322 -1.60 26.76 -5.62
CA GLU A 322 -1.00 26.64 -4.29
C GLU A 322 -2.11 26.35 -3.27
N ILE A 323 -1.87 25.35 -2.44
CA ILE A 323 -2.78 24.86 -1.41
C ILE A 323 -2.07 25.02 -0.06
N SER A 324 -2.76 25.63 0.89
CA SER A 324 -2.36 25.61 2.29
C SER A 324 -3.55 25.26 3.18
N LEU A 325 -3.27 24.67 4.33
CA LEU A 325 -4.26 24.16 5.25
C LEU A 325 -3.81 24.45 6.68
N ASP A 326 -4.67 25.09 7.46
CA ASP A 326 -4.51 25.28 8.89
C ASP A 326 -5.67 24.59 9.63
N MET A 327 -5.35 23.83 10.67
CA MET A 327 -6.30 23.15 11.53
C MET A 327 -6.00 23.47 12.99
N ILE A 328 -6.98 24.01 13.72
CA ILE A 328 -6.86 24.42 15.12
C ILE A 328 -8.18 24.12 15.83
N ALA A 329 -8.12 23.41 16.96
CA ALA A 329 -9.28 23.19 17.86
C ALA A 329 -10.56 22.73 17.14
N GLY A 330 -10.46 21.71 16.27
CA GLY A 330 -11.62 21.15 15.55
C GLY A 330 -12.08 21.96 14.33
N ARG A 331 -11.47 23.10 14.05
CA ARG A 331 -11.78 23.95 12.89
C ARG A 331 -10.65 23.91 11.88
N GLY A 332 -11.00 23.87 10.61
CA GLY A 332 -10.06 23.90 9.50
C GLY A 332 -10.25 25.12 8.60
N ARG A 333 -9.14 25.59 8.02
CA ARG A 333 -9.11 26.62 6.98
C ARG A 333 -8.20 26.13 5.86
N LEU A 334 -8.79 25.82 4.72
CA LEU A 334 -8.10 25.54 3.47
C LEU A 334 -7.96 26.84 2.67
N MET A 335 -6.81 27.08 2.07
CA MET A 335 -6.59 28.11 1.06
C MET A 335 -6.34 27.43 -0.28
N VAL A 336 -7.08 27.86 -1.30
CA VAL A 336 -6.85 27.46 -2.70
C VAL A 336 -6.45 28.72 -3.47
N GLY A 337 -5.15 28.93 -3.64
CA GLY A 337 -4.59 30.23 -3.99
C GLY A 337 -5.02 31.28 -2.96
N ARG A 338 -5.81 32.27 -3.40
CA ARG A 338 -6.32 33.34 -2.51
C ARG A 338 -7.70 33.04 -1.92
N GLN A 339 -8.33 31.91 -2.26
CA GLN A 339 -9.69 31.59 -1.84
C GLN A 339 -9.68 30.85 -0.49
N PRO A 340 -10.23 31.44 0.59
CA PRO A 340 -10.37 30.75 1.86
C PRO A 340 -11.63 29.87 1.88
N ILE A 341 -11.49 28.67 2.44
CA ILE A 341 -12.59 27.72 2.67
C ILE A 341 -12.49 27.26 4.13
N ARG A 342 -13.52 27.54 4.91
CA ARG A 342 -13.60 27.10 6.33
C ARG A 342 -14.36 25.79 6.41
N PHE A 343 -13.93 24.90 7.29
CA PHE A 343 -14.60 23.63 7.50
C PHE A 343 -14.46 23.15 8.95
N THR A 344 -15.23 22.11 9.30
CA THR A 344 -15.16 21.45 10.61
C THR A 344 -14.44 20.12 10.43
N ILE A 345 -13.45 19.85 11.27
CA ILE A 345 -12.71 18.57 11.23
C ILE A 345 -13.69 17.43 11.54
N GLY A 346 -13.59 16.33 10.79
CA GLY A 346 -14.55 15.22 10.84
C GLY A 346 -15.74 15.37 9.89
N LYS A 347 -15.85 16.48 9.17
CA LYS A 347 -16.78 16.63 8.03
C LYS A 347 -15.97 16.82 6.74
N PRO A 348 -15.94 15.84 5.83
CA PRO A 348 -15.22 15.96 4.56
C PRO A 348 -15.66 17.18 3.77
N VAL A 349 -14.71 17.85 3.10
CA VAL A 349 -14.98 18.93 2.15
C VAL A 349 -14.36 18.60 0.80
N THR A 350 -15.12 18.81 -0.27
CA THR A 350 -14.67 18.60 -1.65
C THR A 350 -14.61 19.90 -2.42
N ILE A 351 -13.53 20.11 -3.17
CA ILE A 351 -13.29 21.32 -3.96
C ILE A 351 -12.98 20.93 -5.40
N ASP A 352 -13.74 21.45 -6.35
CA ASP A 352 -13.43 21.31 -7.77
C ASP A 352 -12.27 22.25 -8.17
N LEU A 353 -11.10 21.67 -8.43
CA LEU A 353 -9.92 22.37 -8.91
C LEU A 353 -9.81 22.41 -10.44
N ALA A 354 -10.64 21.65 -11.17
CA ALA A 354 -10.67 21.60 -12.62
C ALA A 354 -11.43 22.77 -13.25
N GLN A 355 -12.33 23.44 -12.51
CA GLN A 355 -13.01 24.63 -12.99
C GLN A 355 -12.03 25.74 -13.39
N LYS A 356 -11.99 26.02 -14.70
CA LYS A 356 -11.50 27.30 -15.22
C LYS A 356 -12.49 28.36 -14.74
N LYS A 357 -12.00 29.46 -14.16
CA LYS A 357 -12.81 30.68 -14.02
C LYS A 357 -13.43 30.94 -15.40
N LYS A 358 -14.76 30.98 -15.50
CA LYS A 358 -15.43 31.62 -16.63
C LYS A 358 -14.80 33.01 -16.72
N ARG A 359 -14.04 33.26 -17.79
CA ARG A 359 -13.58 34.60 -18.12
C ARG A 359 -14.73 35.34 -18.74
#